data_AF-A0A094AN23-F1
#
_entry.id   AF-A0A094AN23-F1
#
_cell.length_a   1.000
_cell.length_b   1.000
_cell.length_c   1.000
_cell.angle_alpha   90.00
_cell.angle_beta   90.00
_cell.angle_gamma   90.00
#
_symmetry.space_group_name_H-M   'P 1'
#
loop_
_entity.id
_entity.type
_entity.pdbx_description
1 polymer ?
#
loop_
_entity_poly.entity_id
_entity_poly.type
_entity_poly.pdbx_seq_one_letter_code
_entity_poly.pdbx_strand_id
1 'polypeptide(L)'
;MVLEVIIAVIARHWLSALAVVVIVHFSRNYYHHGLNQYPGPFLAHITNWWRFWDVLKRRPEVTHIRLHEKHGDVVRLGPNYLSFADPRAVKDIYGLNKGFIKSQFYPVQQSVSNGHRLPSLFSTTDEKFHANLRRSINSAFSMSTLVQYEPFVDSTTALFLSQTDKIYAATGATCDFARWLQFYAFDVIGNMTYSERHGFIERNEDIEGIIKYLGKLFSYVAPIGQIPFLDLLLLKNPLYLLVAQHGLIDATFPVAKFARARLEERIASSSSTTPKTPSTGPPDLLS
;
A
#
# COMPACT_ATOMS: atom_id res chain seq x y z
N MET A 1 48.55 4.00 21.84
CA MET A 1 48.27 4.02 23.30
C MET A 1 46.81 4.33 23.66
N VAL A 2 46.29 5.56 23.58
CA VAL A 2 44.89 5.86 24.02
C VAL A 2 43.84 5.10 23.18
N LEU A 3 43.99 5.08 21.85
CA LEU A 3 43.07 4.37 20.96
C LEU A 3 43.08 2.84 21.21
N GLU A 4 44.24 2.27 21.48
CA GLU A 4 44.37 0.83 21.78
C GLU A 4 43.73 0.46 23.11
N VAL A 5 43.87 1.31 24.12
CA VAL A 5 43.21 1.14 25.43
C VAL A 5 41.69 1.22 25.26
N ILE A 6 41.18 2.17 24.48
CA ILE A 6 39.73 2.30 24.19
C ILE A 6 39.22 1.05 23.45
N ILE A 7 39.91 0.59 22.41
CA ILE A 7 39.53 -0.60 21.64
C ILE A 7 39.54 -1.85 22.54
N ALA A 8 40.54 -2.01 23.40
CA ALA A 8 40.62 -3.14 24.33
C ALA A 8 39.47 -3.13 25.36
N VAL A 9 39.09 -1.96 25.88
CA VAL A 9 37.97 -1.80 26.82
C VAL A 9 36.63 -2.11 26.12
N ILE A 10 36.42 -1.60 24.90
CA ILE A 10 35.22 -1.92 24.11
C ILE A 10 35.17 -3.41 23.79
N ALA A 11 36.26 -4.00 23.29
CA ALA A 11 36.34 -5.42 22.97
C ALA A 11 36.13 -6.33 24.19
N ARG A 12 36.46 -5.86 25.40
CA ARG A 12 36.23 -6.59 26.65
C ARG A 12 34.80 -6.47 27.18
N HIS A 13 34.15 -5.33 26.98
CA HIS A 13 32.87 -5.00 27.63
C HIS A 13 31.69 -4.80 26.66
N TRP A 14 31.87 -4.98 25.35
CA TRP A 14 30.80 -4.76 24.37
C TRP A 14 29.57 -5.64 24.61
N LEU A 15 29.73 -6.88 25.10
CA LEU A 15 28.61 -7.75 25.43
C LEU A 15 27.78 -7.20 26.59
N SER A 16 28.42 -6.74 27.66
CA SER A 16 27.74 -6.12 28.81
C SER A 16 27.10 -4.80 28.41
N ALA A 17 27.79 -3.97 27.63
CA ALA A 17 27.23 -2.72 27.09
C ALA A 17 26.01 -2.99 26.21
N LEU A 18 26.09 -4.00 25.32
CA LEU A 18 24.97 -4.41 24.48
C LEU A 18 23.79 -4.91 25.32
N ALA A 19 24.05 -5.75 26.32
CA ALA A 19 23.00 -6.24 27.23
C ALA A 19 22.30 -5.08 27.95
N VAL A 20 23.06 -4.11 28.47
CA VAL A 20 22.51 -2.90 29.10
C VAL A 20 21.67 -2.10 28.12
N VAL A 21 22.16 -1.85 26.90
CA VAL A 21 21.42 -1.12 25.86
C VAL A 21 20.10 -1.83 25.51
N VAL A 22 20.12 -3.15 25.36
CA VAL A 22 18.93 -3.95 25.05
C VAL A 22 17.92 -3.91 26.19
N ILE A 23 18.37 -4.06 27.44
CA ILE A 23 17.51 -3.97 28.62
C ILE A 23 16.89 -2.58 28.72
N VAL A 24 17.69 -1.51 28.61
CA VAL A 24 17.20 -0.13 28.63
C VAL A 24 16.20 0.11 27.50
N HIS A 25 16.46 -0.40 26.29
CA HIS A 25 15.55 -0.27 25.16
C HIS A 25 14.20 -0.96 25.42
N PHE A 26 14.20 -2.21 25.90
CA PHE A 26 12.96 -2.94 26.18
C PHE A 26 12.20 -2.40 27.38
N SER A 27 12.89 -2.03 28.46
CA SER A 27 12.28 -1.36 29.61
C SER A 27 11.65 -0.04 29.20
N ARG A 28 12.37 0.77 28.40
CA ARG A 28 11.79 1.99 27.82
C ARG A 28 10.53 1.64 27.05
N ASN A 29 10.60 0.75 26.06
CA ASN A 29 9.43 0.37 25.26
C ASN A 29 8.25 -0.10 26.12
N TYR A 30 8.50 -0.85 27.19
CA TYR A 30 7.47 -1.33 28.09
C TYR A 30 6.72 -0.17 28.79
N TYR A 31 7.46 0.74 29.42
CA TYR A 31 6.88 1.81 30.27
C TYR A 31 6.61 3.13 29.55
N HIS A 32 7.14 3.31 28.34
CA HIS A 32 7.01 4.56 27.58
C HIS A 32 5.54 4.93 27.35
N HIS A 33 5.22 6.23 27.48
CA HIS A 33 3.87 6.80 27.37
C HIS A 33 2.81 6.19 28.32
N GLY A 34 3.22 5.45 29.36
CA GLY A 34 2.28 4.81 30.29
C GLY A 34 1.40 3.74 29.64
N LEU A 35 1.83 3.18 28.50
CA LEU A 35 1.03 2.19 27.77
C LEU A 35 1.03 0.80 28.41
N ASN A 36 1.88 0.58 29.42
CA ASN A 36 1.95 -0.66 30.21
C ASN A 36 0.64 -0.99 30.96
N GLN A 37 -0.24 -0.01 31.18
CA GLN A 37 -1.55 -0.24 31.79
C GLN A 37 -2.50 -1.01 30.86
N TYR A 38 -2.27 -0.99 29.55
CA TYR A 38 -3.15 -1.64 28.59
C TYR A 38 -2.77 -3.11 28.41
N PRO A 39 -3.74 -4.03 28.45
CA PRO A 39 -3.50 -5.45 28.33
C PRO A 39 -3.05 -5.82 26.91
N GLY A 40 -2.33 -6.93 26.80
CA GLY A 40 -1.90 -7.47 25.51
C GLY A 40 -0.81 -8.54 25.66
N PRO A 41 -0.43 -9.22 24.58
CA PRO A 41 0.65 -10.21 24.57
C PRO A 41 1.95 -9.60 25.08
N PHE A 42 2.66 -10.26 26.01
CA PHE A 42 3.87 -9.70 26.66
C PHE A 42 4.90 -9.15 25.66
N LEU A 43 5.20 -9.89 24.59
CA LEU A 43 6.17 -9.44 23.58
C LEU A 43 5.74 -8.17 22.84
N ALA A 44 4.43 -7.92 22.72
CA ALA A 44 3.89 -6.70 22.14
C ALA A 44 4.23 -5.45 22.99
N HIS A 45 4.49 -5.61 24.30
CA HIS A 45 4.88 -4.49 25.15
C HIS A 45 6.32 -4.03 24.88
N ILE A 46 7.21 -4.95 24.50
CA ILE A 46 8.65 -4.67 24.38
C ILE A 46 9.13 -4.56 22.93
N THR A 47 8.46 -5.19 21.96
CA THR A 47 8.92 -5.22 20.57
C THR A 47 7.80 -5.31 19.52
N ASN A 48 8.04 -4.70 18.35
CA ASN A 48 7.17 -4.84 17.19
C ASN A 48 7.29 -6.22 16.52
N TRP A 49 8.31 -7.01 16.85
CA TRP A 49 8.49 -8.36 16.27
C TRP A 49 7.31 -9.28 16.53
N TRP A 50 6.65 -9.17 17.68
CA TRP A 50 5.44 -9.95 17.96
C TRP A 50 4.37 -9.76 16.88
N ARG A 51 4.02 -8.51 16.58
CA ARG A 51 3.03 -8.15 15.57
C ARG A 51 3.50 -8.45 14.16
N PHE A 52 4.79 -8.26 13.88
CA PHE A 52 5.39 -8.67 12.61
C PHE A 52 5.13 -10.16 12.33
N TRP A 53 5.42 -11.03 13.32
CA TRP A 53 5.21 -12.47 13.19
C TRP A 53 3.74 -12.86 13.11
N ASP A 54 2.86 -12.15 13.82
CA ASP A 54 1.42 -12.38 13.73
C ASP A 54 0.88 -12.06 12.33
N VAL A 55 1.26 -10.91 11.76
CA VAL A 55 0.90 -10.54 10.39
C VAL A 55 1.51 -11.49 9.35
N LEU A 56 2.72 -12.00 9.60
CA LEU A 56 3.36 -12.97 8.71
C LEU A 56 2.57 -14.29 8.58
N LYS A 57 1.76 -14.65 9.60
CA LYS A 57 0.84 -15.81 9.57
C LYS A 57 -0.41 -15.56 8.73
N ARG A 58 -0.58 -14.37 8.14
CA ARG A 58 -1.66 -13.97 7.22
C ARG A 58 -3.08 -13.95 7.81
N ARG A 59 -3.24 -14.11 9.12
CA ARG A 59 -4.54 -14.06 9.81
C ARG A 59 -4.51 -13.18 11.10
N PRO A 60 -3.89 -11.99 11.08
CA PRO A 60 -3.79 -11.15 12.28
C PRO A 60 -5.17 -10.70 12.80
N GLU A 61 -6.18 -10.60 11.94
CA GLU A 61 -7.54 -10.25 12.33
C GLU A 61 -8.15 -11.25 13.30
N VAL A 62 -7.85 -12.56 13.14
CA VAL A 62 -8.30 -13.59 14.09
C VAL A 62 -7.62 -13.41 15.45
N THR A 63 -6.31 -13.11 15.45
CA THR A 63 -5.57 -12.82 16.67
C THR A 63 -6.14 -11.58 17.37
N HIS A 64 -6.39 -10.50 16.63
CA HIS A 64 -6.93 -9.24 17.16
C HIS A 64 -8.32 -9.44 17.78
N ILE A 65 -9.23 -10.14 17.07
CA ILE A 65 -10.58 -10.46 17.59
C ILE A 65 -10.47 -11.20 18.92
N ARG A 66 -9.67 -12.27 18.97
CA ARG A 66 -9.48 -13.06 20.21
C ARG A 66 -8.89 -12.23 21.36
N LEU A 67 -7.97 -11.33 21.05
CA LEU A 67 -7.39 -10.45 22.07
C LEU A 67 -8.43 -9.48 22.62
N HIS A 68 -9.27 -8.90 21.77
CA HIS A 68 -10.36 -8.03 22.21
C HIS A 68 -11.45 -8.78 22.98
N GLU A 69 -11.80 -10.00 22.58
CA GLU A 69 -12.69 -10.89 23.36
C GLU A 69 -12.15 -11.16 24.78
N LYS A 70 -10.82 -11.30 24.91
CA LYS A 70 -10.17 -11.60 26.19
C LYS A 70 -9.91 -10.38 27.07
N HIS A 71 -9.57 -9.25 26.47
CA HIS A 71 -9.00 -8.11 27.16
C HIS A 71 -9.86 -6.84 27.10
N GLY A 72 -10.95 -6.86 26.33
CA GLY A 72 -11.88 -5.75 26.18
C GLY A 72 -11.49 -4.78 25.06
N ASP A 73 -12.00 -3.56 25.14
CA ASP A 73 -12.01 -2.62 24.01
C ASP A 73 -10.65 -2.06 23.62
N VAL A 74 -9.64 -2.10 24.50
CA VAL A 74 -8.31 -1.54 24.22
C VAL A 74 -7.23 -2.59 24.48
N VAL A 75 -6.48 -2.92 23.42
CA VAL A 75 -5.42 -3.92 23.45
C VAL A 75 -4.12 -3.35 22.92
N ARG A 76 -3.01 -3.59 23.62
CA ARG A 76 -1.67 -3.26 23.16
C ARG A 76 -1.14 -4.32 22.20
N LEU A 77 -0.89 -3.90 20.95
CA LEU A 77 -0.36 -4.77 19.87
C LEU A 77 1.09 -4.42 19.49
N GLY A 78 1.70 -3.44 20.14
CA GLY A 78 3.10 -3.06 19.95
C GLY A 78 3.56 -2.05 21.00
N PRO A 79 4.88 -1.76 21.08
CA PRO A 79 5.41 -0.85 22.09
C PRO A 79 4.73 0.52 22.09
N ASN A 80 4.41 1.05 20.91
CA ASN A 80 3.68 2.31 20.75
C ASN A 80 2.43 2.10 19.88
N TYR A 81 1.69 1.02 20.11
CA TYR A 81 0.51 0.70 19.32
C TYR A 81 -0.63 0.10 20.13
N LEU A 82 -1.76 0.77 20.09
CA LEU A 82 -3.02 0.33 20.68
C LEU A 82 -4.03 0.02 19.57
N SER A 83 -4.81 -1.02 19.79
CA SER A 83 -5.97 -1.38 18.99
C SER A 83 -7.23 -1.09 19.81
N PHE A 84 -8.25 -0.56 19.14
CA PHE A 84 -9.49 -0.10 19.74
C PHE A 84 -10.66 -0.82 19.05
N ALA A 85 -11.53 -1.46 19.85
CA ALA A 85 -12.75 -2.11 19.38
C ALA A 85 -14.02 -1.28 19.66
N ASP A 86 -13.94 -0.28 20.55
CA ASP A 86 -15.06 0.60 20.87
C ASP A 86 -15.41 1.52 19.68
N PRO A 87 -16.66 1.48 19.15
CA PRO A 87 -17.10 2.34 18.06
C PRO A 87 -16.94 3.85 18.34
N ARG A 88 -16.96 4.27 19.61
CA ARG A 88 -16.75 5.68 19.99
C ARG A 88 -15.36 6.19 19.60
N ALA A 89 -14.36 5.32 19.58
CA ALA A 89 -12.99 5.66 19.20
C ALA A 89 -12.89 6.11 17.73
N VAL A 90 -13.83 5.72 16.86
CA VAL A 90 -13.85 6.13 15.44
C VAL A 90 -13.90 7.65 15.32
N LYS A 91 -14.72 8.32 16.14
CA LYS A 91 -14.84 9.79 16.11
C LYS A 91 -13.58 10.48 16.62
N ASP A 92 -12.86 9.87 17.55
CA ASP A 92 -11.64 10.45 18.10
C ASP A 92 -10.41 10.23 17.22
N ILE A 93 -10.34 9.09 16.52
CA ILE A 93 -9.22 8.76 15.64
C ILE A 93 -9.41 9.37 14.24
N TYR A 94 -10.61 9.23 13.67
CA TYR A 94 -10.92 9.64 12.28
C TYR A 94 -11.73 10.94 12.18
N GLY A 95 -12.06 11.56 13.30
CA GLY A 95 -12.78 12.84 13.32
C GLY A 95 -11.99 13.97 12.68
N LEU A 96 -12.71 14.95 12.15
CA LEU A 96 -12.11 16.17 11.61
C LEU A 96 -11.31 16.91 12.69
N ASN A 97 -10.13 17.40 12.31
CA ASN A 97 -9.24 18.21 13.16
C ASN A 97 -8.75 17.51 14.44
N LYS A 98 -8.68 16.17 14.45
CA LYS A 98 -8.15 15.40 15.58
C LYS A 98 -6.61 15.31 15.63
N GLY A 99 -5.93 15.67 14.53
CA GLY A 99 -4.46 15.72 14.46
C GLY A 99 -3.77 14.35 14.32
N PHE A 100 -4.53 13.27 14.10
CA PHE A 100 -3.97 11.95 13.82
C PHE A 100 -3.60 11.84 12.34
N ILE A 101 -2.31 11.57 12.08
CA ILE A 101 -1.80 11.34 10.73
C ILE A 101 -1.56 9.85 10.48
N LYS A 102 -1.48 9.48 9.19
CA LYS A 102 -1.07 8.13 8.77
C LYS A 102 0.30 7.78 9.35
N SER A 103 0.43 6.55 9.84
CA SER A 103 1.67 6.06 10.44
C SER A 103 2.74 5.75 9.40
N GLN A 104 3.96 5.47 9.88
CA GLN A 104 5.10 5.03 9.04
C GLN A 104 4.88 3.67 8.34
N PHE A 105 3.74 3.01 8.57
CA PHE A 105 3.28 1.88 7.76
C PHE A 105 3.07 2.26 6.29
N TYR A 106 2.56 3.46 6.03
CA TYR A 106 2.15 3.88 4.69
C TYR A 106 3.33 4.17 3.74
N PRO A 107 4.43 4.83 4.16
CA PRO A 107 5.58 5.06 3.28
C PRO A 107 6.27 3.80 2.75
N VAL A 108 6.10 2.64 3.40
CA VAL A 108 6.58 1.33 2.90
C VAL A 108 5.90 0.96 1.57
N GLN A 109 4.73 1.50 1.29
CA GLN A 109 3.93 1.24 0.09
C GLN A 109 4.25 2.20 -1.06
N GLN A 110 5.15 3.16 -0.84
CA GLN A 110 5.57 4.07 -1.92
C GLN A 110 6.23 3.27 -3.03
N SER A 111 5.77 3.52 -4.26
CA SER A 111 6.47 3.06 -5.45
C SER A 111 7.82 3.77 -5.57
N VAL A 112 8.76 3.15 -6.28
CA VAL A 112 10.03 3.76 -6.65
C VAL A 112 10.05 3.96 -8.17
N SER A 113 10.57 5.11 -8.61
CA SER A 113 10.86 5.41 -10.00
C SER A 113 12.19 6.15 -10.10
N ASN A 114 13.10 5.69 -10.96
CA ASN A 114 14.45 6.28 -11.12
C ASN A 114 15.17 6.51 -9.78
N GLY A 115 15.09 5.55 -8.87
CA GLY A 115 15.69 5.63 -7.52
C GLY A 115 15.05 6.66 -6.58
N HIS A 116 13.93 7.28 -6.95
CA HIS A 116 13.16 8.19 -6.10
C HIS A 116 11.90 7.50 -5.59
N ARG A 117 11.63 7.68 -4.30
CA ARG A 117 10.37 7.25 -3.68
C ARG A 117 9.27 8.20 -4.12
N LEU A 118 8.15 7.65 -4.56
CA LEU A 118 6.99 8.41 -5.03
C LEU A 118 5.85 8.32 -4.00
N PRO A 119 5.59 9.38 -3.23
CA PRO A 119 4.41 9.45 -2.39
C PRO A 119 3.15 9.51 -3.26
N SER A 120 2.24 8.55 -3.07
CA SER A 120 0.91 8.57 -3.66
C SER A 120 -0.12 9.16 -2.69
N LEU A 121 -1.34 9.42 -3.17
CA LEU A 121 -2.49 9.78 -2.34
C LEU A 121 -2.72 8.75 -1.21
N PHE A 122 -2.44 7.48 -1.48
CA PHE A 122 -2.56 6.42 -0.49
C PHE A 122 -1.43 6.47 0.54
N SER A 123 -0.17 6.58 0.10
CA SER A 123 1.01 6.32 0.93
C SER A 123 1.60 7.54 1.64
N THR A 124 1.23 8.77 1.25
CA THR A 124 1.76 9.99 1.87
C THR A 124 1.28 10.14 3.32
N THR A 125 2.17 10.62 4.19
CA THR A 125 1.86 11.00 5.58
C THR A 125 1.77 12.51 5.76
N ASP A 126 2.13 13.30 4.73
CA ASP A 126 2.01 14.75 4.71
C ASP A 126 0.58 15.13 4.29
N GLU A 127 -0.16 15.75 5.21
CA GLU A 127 -1.54 16.17 5.01
C GLU A 127 -1.70 17.28 3.97
N LYS A 128 -0.75 18.21 3.86
CA LYS A 128 -0.80 19.29 2.86
C LYS A 128 -0.58 18.71 1.47
N PHE A 129 0.43 17.86 1.32
CA PHE A 129 0.68 17.15 0.08
C PHE A 129 -0.52 16.27 -0.31
N HIS A 130 -1.08 15.53 0.66
CA HIS A 130 -2.29 14.73 0.46
C HIS A 130 -3.48 15.57 0.00
N ALA A 131 -3.73 16.71 0.65
CA ALA A 131 -4.83 17.61 0.30
C ALA A 131 -4.69 18.16 -1.12
N ASN A 132 -3.47 18.50 -1.54
CA ASN A 132 -3.19 18.95 -2.89
C ASN A 132 -3.45 17.84 -3.93
N LEU A 133 -2.91 16.64 -3.72
CA LEU A 133 -3.17 15.49 -4.61
C LEU A 133 -4.66 15.16 -4.70
N ARG A 134 -5.36 15.15 -3.55
CA ARG A 134 -6.79 14.89 -3.50
C ARG A 134 -7.57 15.94 -4.30
N ARG A 135 -7.23 17.22 -4.13
CA ARG A 135 -7.90 18.32 -4.84
C ARG A 135 -7.79 18.15 -6.35
N SER A 136 -6.64 17.74 -6.86
CA SER A 136 -6.40 17.54 -8.30
C SER A 136 -7.28 16.45 -8.93
N ILE A 137 -7.76 15.46 -8.16
CA ILE A 137 -8.56 14.35 -8.69
C ILE A 137 -10.03 14.38 -8.28
N ASN A 138 -10.43 15.27 -7.36
CA ASN A 138 -11.78 15.28 -6.80
C ASN A 138 -12.89 15.41 -7.86
N SER A 139 -12.65 16.16 -8.94
CA SER A 139 -13.62 16.32 -10.03
C SER A 139 -13.95 15.00 -10.73
N ALA A 140 -12.96 14.11 -10.89
CA ALA A 140 -13.15 12.79 -11.48
C ALA A 140 -14.09 11.88 -10.67
N PHE A 141 -14.26 12.18 -9.37
CA PHE A 141 -15.17 11.45 -8.47
C PHE A 141 -16.47 12.21 -8.18
N SER A 142 -16.77 13.27 -8.95
CA SER A 142 -18.04 13.99 -8.84
C SER A 142 -19.20 13.15 -9.38
N MET A 143 -20.41 13.34 -8.86
CA MET A 143 -21.60 12.62 -9.37
C MET A 143 -21.81 12.81 -10.87
N SER A 144 -21.59 14.02 -11.38
CA SER A 144 -21.69 14.32 -12.82
C SER A 144 -20.71 13.51 -13.66
N THR A 145 -19.49 13.29 -13.16
CA THR A 145 -18.49 12.50 -13.87
C THR A 145 -18.75 11.01 -13.72
N LEU A 146 -19.17 10.55 -12.55
CA LEU A 146 -19.49 9.12 -12.33
C LEU A 146 -20.60 8.63 -13.27
N VAL A 147 -21.62 9.45 -13.54
CA VAL A 147 -22.66 9.12 -14.53
C VAL A 147 -22.07 8.97 -15.94
N GLN A 148 -21.10 9.79 -16.31
CA GLN A 148 -20.41 9.66 -17.60
C GLN A 148 -19.55 8.39 -17.70
N TYR A 149 -19.23 7.75 -16.57
CA TYR A 149 -18.49 6.50 -16.56
C TYR A 149 -19.34 5.24 -16.74
N GLU A 150 -20.67 5.33 -16.57
CA GLU A 150 -21.58 4.19 -16.71
C GLU A 150 -21.38 3.41 -18.02
N PRO A 151 -21.24 4.05 -19.21
CA PRO A 151 -21.03 3.31 -20.46
C PRO A 151 -19.72 2.48 -20.49
N PHE A 152 -18.67 2.92 -19.79
CA PHE A 152 -17.41 2.17 -19.69
C PHE A 152 -17.59 0.92 -18.82
N VAL A 153 -18.38 1.03 -17.74
CA VAL A 153 -18.71 -0.10 -16.89
C VAL A 153 -19.63 -1.09 -17.62
N ASP A 154 -20.66 -0.60 -18.30
CA ASP A 154 -21.64 -1.42 -19.03
C ASP A 154 -20.96 -2.22 -20.15
N SER A 155 -20.13 -1.56 -20.97
CA SER A 155 -19.39 -2.22 -22.05
C SER A 155 -18.43 -3.30 -21.54
N THR A 156 -17.77 -3.05 -20.40
CA THR A 156 -16.88 -4.03 -19.76
C THR A 156 -17.68 -5.18 -19.14
N THR A 157 -18.86 -4.90 -18.58
CA THR A 157 -19.76 -5.90 -17.99
C THR A 157 -20.36 -6.81 -19.07
N ALA A 158 -20.78 -6.25 -20.21
CA ALA A 158 -21.27 -7.02 -21.35
C ALA A 158 -20.19 -7.99 -21.87
N LEU A 159 -18.95 -7.51 -21.98
CA LEU A 159 -17.80 -8.35 -22.34
C LEU A 159 -17.56 -9.45 -21.30
N PHE A 160 -17.54 -9.09 -20.01
CA PHE A 160 -17.34 -10.04 -18.92
C PHE A 160 -18.36 -11.18 -18.97
N LEU A 161 -19.66 -10.85 -19.14
CA LEU A 161 -20.73 -11.85 -19.25
C LEU A 161 -20.56 -12.71 -20.50
N SER A 162 -20.29 -12.09 -21.65
CA SER A 162 -20.06 -12.79 -22.92
C SER A 162 -18.90 -13.78 -22.85
N GLN A 163 -17.75 -13.37 -22.28
CA GLN A 163 -16.59 -14.24 -22.10
C GLN A 163 -16.83 -15.29 -21.02
N THR A 164 -17.58 -14.97 -19.96
CA THR A 164 -17.95 -15.94 -18.93
C THR A 164 -18.77 -17.07 -19.52
N ASP A 165 -19.77 -16.73 -20.34
CA ASP A 165 -20.61 -17.71 -21.03
C ASP A 165 -19.79 -18.58 -21.97
N LYS A 166 -19.01 -17.94 -22.86
CA LYS A 166 -18.18 -18.61 -23.86
C LYS A 166 -17.13 -19.55 -23.26
N ILE A 167 -16.44 -19.13 -22.20
CA ILE A 167 -15.28 -19.85 -21.67
C ILE A 167 -15.69 -20.87 -20.61
N TYR A 168 -16.67 -20.55 -19.76
CA TYR A 168 -16.98 -21.34 -18.56
C TYR A 168 -18.38 -21.95 -18.59
N ALA A 169 -19.43 -21.16 -18.87
CA ALA A 169 -20.81 -21.67 -18.75
C ALA A 169 -21.15 -22.67 -19.86
N ALA A 170 -20.87 -22.34 -21.12
CA ALA A 170 -21.18 -23.18 -22.27
C ALA A 170 -20.27 -24.42 -22.37
N THR A 171 -19.07 -24.36 -21.83
CA THR A 171 -18.08 -25.46 -21.89
C THR A 171 -18.11 -26.36 -20.67
N GLY A 172 -18.68 -25.89 -19.55
CA GLY A 172 -18.58 -26.54 -18.24
C GLY A 172 -17.19 -26.41 -17.58
N ALA A 173 -16.31 -25.56 -18.09
CA ALA A 173 -14.98 -25.37 -17.51
C ALA A 173 -15.05 -24.72 -16.13
N THR A 174 -14.16 -25.15 -15.22
CA THR A 174 -14.07 -24.56 -13.88
C THR A 174 -13.51 -23.14 -13.96
N CYS A 175 -14.21 -22.20 -13.32
CA CYS A 175 -13.79 -20.81 -13.23
C CYS A 175 -13.20 -20.52 -11.84
N ASP A 176 -11.95 -20.09 -11.78
CA ASP A 176 -11.45 -19.35 -10.61
C ASP A 176 -12.09 -17.96 -10.61
N PHE A 177 -13.26 -17.89 -9.96
CA PHE A 177 -14.09 -16.69 -9.99
C PHE A 177 -13.44 -15.51 -9.27
N ALA A 178 -12.55 -15.75 -8.29
CA ALA A 178 -11.83 -14.68 -7.60
C ALA A 178 -10.86 -13.98 -8.57
N ARG A 179 -10.08 -14.76 -9.33
CA ARG A 179 -9.21 -14.23 -10.39
C ARG A 179 -10.01 -13.55 -11.49
N TRP A 180 -11.14 -14.14 -11.89
CA TRP A 180 -11.99 -13.61 -12.94
C TRP A 180 -12.62 -12.25 -12.58
N LEU A 181 -13.10 -12.10 -11.34
CA LEU A 181 -13.57 -10.82 -10.81
C LEU A 181 -12.44 -9.79 -10.71
N GLN A 182 -11.22 -10.24 -10.41
CA GLN A 182 -10.07 -9.34 -10.41
C GLN A 182 -9.76 -8.81 -11.82
N PHE A 183 -9.80 -9.67 -12.85
CA PHE A 183 -9.65 -9.24 -14.25
C PHE A 183 -10.71 -8.22 -14.64
N TYR A 184 -11.97 -8.46 -14.27
CA TYR A 184 -13.05 -7.49 -14.46
C TYR A 184 -12.77 -6.15 -13.78
N ALA A 185 -12.37 -6.16 -12.51
CA ALA A 185 -12.06 -4.92 -11.80
C ALA A 185 -10.91 -4.12 -12.44
N PHE A 186 -9.88 -4.82 -12.95
CA PHE A 186 -8.77 -4.17 -13.67
C PHE A 186 -9.23 -3.55 -14.99
N ASP A 187 -10.03 -4.25 -15.79
CA ASP A 187 -10.52 -3.71 -17.05
C ASP A 187 -11.52 -2.57 -16.85
N VAL A 188 -12.36 -2.62 -15.81
CA VAL A 188 -13.28 -1.51 -15.48
C VAL A 188 -12.49 -0.25 -15.12
N ILE A 189 -11.53 -0.35 -14.19
CA ILE A 189 -10.72 0.80 -13.79
C ILE A 189 -9.85 1.28 -14.96
N GLY A 190 -9.30 0.36 -15.75
CA GLY A 190 -8.53 0.68 -16.96
C GLY A 190 -9.36 1.50 -17.94
N ASN A 191 -10.57 1.04 -18.24
CA ASN A 191 -11.49 1.70 -19.16
C ASN A 191 -11.94 3.08 -18.63
N MET A 192 -12.20 3.21 -17.32
CA MET A 192 -12.55 4.50 -16.72
C MET A 192 -11.38 5.50 -16.70
N THR A 193 -10.15 5.01 -16.50
CA THR A 193 -8.96 5.87 -16.31
C THR A 193 -8.28 6.25 -17.63
N TYR A 194 -8.22 5.30 -18.56
CA TYR A 194 -7.50 5.42 -19.83
C TYR A 194 -8.41 5.37 -21.05
N SER A 195 -9.74 5.27 -20.87
CA SER A 195 -10.72 5.09 -21.96
C SER A 195 -10.44 3.85 -22.82
N GLU A 196 -9.72 2.88 -22.25
CA GLU A 196 -9.34 1.64 -22.93
C GLU A 196 -9.23 0.49 -21.91
N ARG A 197 -9.74 -0.69 -22.29
CA ARG A 197 -9.58 -1.91 -21.49
C ARG A 197 -8.16 -2.44 -21.66
N HIS A 198 -7.59 -2.98 -20.59
CA HIS A 198 -6.23 -3.52 -20.63
C HIS A 198 -6.18 -4.93 -21.23
N GLY A 199 -7.33 -5.60 -21.34
CA GLY A 199 -7.48 -6.88 -22.02
C GLY A 199 -7.46 -8.09 -21.08
N PHE A 200 -7.61 -7.89 -19.77
CA PHE A 200 -7.56 -8.99 -18.81
C PHE A 200 -8.66 -10.02 -19.07
N ILE A 201 -9.88 -9.55 -19.35
CA ILE A 201 -11.03 -10.39 -19.67
C ILE A 201 -10.87 -10.98 -21.07
N GLU A 202 -10.55 -10.18 -22.10
CA GLU A 202 -10.45 -10.64 -23.48
C GLU A 202 -9.42 -11.76 -23.65
N ARG A 203 -8.29 -11.65 -22.95
CA ARG A 203 -7.17 -12.59 -23.04
C ARG A 203 -7.19 -13.65 -21.95
N ASN A 204 -8.01 -13.48 -20.91
CA ASN A 204 -8.04 -14.33 -19.72
C ASN A 204 -6.65 -14.52 -19.08
N GLU A 205 -5.86 -13.44 -19.05
CA GLU A 205 -4.48 -13.44 -18.58
C GLU A 205 -4.16 -12.24 -17.69
N ASP A 206 -3.13 -12.38 -16.84
CA ASP A 206 -2.61 -11.28 -16.01
C ASP A 206 -1.69 -10.40 -16.88
N ILE A 207 -2.24 -9.32 -17.41
CA ILE A 207 -1.53 -8.40 -18.30
C ILE A 207 -0.30 -7.84 -17.60
N GLU A 208 0.87 -8.07 -18.22
CA GLU A 208 2.19 -7.70 -17.68
C GLU A 208 2.51 -8.27 -16.29
N GLY A 209 1.74 -9.26 -15.81
CA GLY A 209 1.92 -9.87 -14.49
C GLY A 209 1.61 -8.93 -13.31
N ILE A 210 0.82 -7.87 -13.53
CA ILE A 210 0.60 -6.81 -12.56
C ILE A 210 -0.16 -7.30 -11.31
N ILE A 211 -1.13 -8.21 -11.48
CA ILE A 211 -1.88 -8.79 -10.37
C ILE A 211 -0.96 -9.63 -9.49
N LYS A 212 -0.16 -10.50 -10.10
CA LYS A 212 0.82 -11.32 -9.39
C LYS A 212 1.85 -10.44 -8.67
N TYR A 213 2.30 -9.35 -9.29
CA TYR A 213 3.19 -8.40 -8.65
C TYR A 213 2.55 -7.73 -7.43
N LEU A 214 1.32 -7.23 -7.56
CA LEU A 214 0.59 -6.60 -6.44
C LEU A 214 0.39 -7.56 -5.27
N GLY A 215 0.06 -8.82 -5.54
CA GLY A 215 -0.05 -9.86 -4.51
C GLY A 215 1.26 -10.07 -3.74
N LYS A 216 2.40 -10.08 -4.44
CA LYS A 216 3.74 -10.15 -3.80
C LYS A 216 4.06 -8.87 -3.02
N LEU A 217 3.74 -7.71 -3.59
CA LEU A 217 3.97 -6.42 -2.94
C LEU A 217 3.19 -6.33 -1.62
N PHE A 218 1.90 -6.68 -1.60
CA PHE A 218 1.11 -6.67 -0.37
C PHE A 218 1.58 -7.73 0.63
N SER A 219 2.02 -8.90 0.16
CA SER A 219 2.63 -9.92 1.02
C SER A 219 3.93 -9.45 1.68
N TYR A 220 4.66 -8.53 1.05
CA TYR A 220 5.86 -7.89 1.61
C TYR A 220 5.48 -6.73 2.54
N VAL A 221 4.63 -5.81 2.07
CA VAL A 221 4.23 -4.60 2.78
C VAL A 221 3.56 -4.91 4.11
N ALA A 222 2.66 -5.91 4.15
CA ALA A 222 1.89 -6.20 5.35
C ALA A 222 2.77 -6.46 6.60
N PRO A 223 3.73 -7.41 6.58
CA PRO A 223 4.64 -7.63 7.69
C PRO A 223 5.70 -6.52 7.82
N ILE A 224 6.32 -6.08 6.73
CA ILE A 224 7.40 -5.07 6.79
C ILE A 224 6.90 -3.73 7.31
N GLY A 225 5.66 -3.35 6.99
CA GLY A 225 5.02 -2.16 7.53
C GLY A 225 4.84 -2.18 9.05
N GLN A 226 4.90 -3.35 9.71
CA GLN A 226 4.89 -3.43 11.17
C GLN A 226 6.21 -2.96 11.79
N ILE A 227 7.30 -2.99 11.01
CA ILE A 227 8.65 -2.51 11.35
C ILE A 227 9.23 -1.74 10.15
N PRO A 228 8.75 -0.51 9.87
CA PRO A 228 9.06 0.21 8.61
C PRO A 228 10.55 0.39 8.32
N PHE A 229 11.39 0.42 9.35
CA PHE A 229 12.84 0.47 9.21
C PHE A 229 13.41 -0.67 8.35
N LEU A 230 12.80 -1.86 8.38
CA LEU A 230 13.23 -2.99 7.55
C LEU A 230 13.15 -2.68 6.05
N ASP A 231 12.21 -1.84 5.63
CA ASP A 231 12.08 -1.45 4.22
C ASP A 231 13.28 -0.63 3.74
N LEU A 232 13.88 0.17 4.63
CA LEU A 232 15.10 0.95 4.37
C LEU A 232 16.36 0.07 4.31
N LEU A 233 16.29 -1.18 4.78
CA LEU A 233 17.37 -2.15 4.62
C LEU A 233 17.16 -3.00 3.36
N LEU A 234 15.90 -3.19 2.96
CA LEU A 234 15.46 -4.05 1.87
C LEU A 234 15.18 -3.23 0.59
N LEU A 235 13.92 -3.14 0.15
CA LEU A 235 13.55 -2.61 -1.16
C LEU A 235 13.87 -1.12 -1.35
N LYS A 236 13.94 -0.34 -0.26
CA LYS A 236 14.23 1.10 -0.29
C LYS A 236 15.57 1.42 0.35
N ASN A 237 16.54 0.50 0.20
CA ASN A 237 17.90 0.72 0.65
C ASN A 237 18.50 2.00 0.03
N PRO A 238 18.94 2.99 0.82
CA PRO A 238 19.45 4.26 0.30
C PRO A 238 20.61 4.11 -0.69
N LEU A 239 21.50 3.12 -0.49
CA LEU A 239 22.62 2.87 -1.40
C LEU A 239 22.12 2.31 -2.73
N TYR A 240 21.19 1.35 -2.68
CA TYR A 240 20.56 0.80 -3.88
C TYR A 240 19.81 1.90 -4.66
N LEU A 241 19.05 2.74 -3.97
CA LEU A 241 18.33 3.86 -4.60
C LEU A 241 19.28 4.90 -5.19
N LEU A 242 20.39 5.20 -4.52
CA LEU A 242 21.42 6.12 -5.05
C LEU A 242 22.06 5.57 -6.32
N VAL A 243 22.41 4.28 -6.34
CA VAL A 243 22.92 3.61 -7.55
C VAL A 243 21.90 3.68 -8.69
N ALA A 244 20.61 3.53 -8.39
CA ALA A 244 19.54 3.66 -9.37
C ALA A 244 19.36 5.10 -9.90
N GLN A 245 19.55 6.12 -9.05
CA GLN A 245 19.52 7.52 -9.46
C GLN A 245 20.63 7.88 -10.46
N HIS A 246 21.78 7.19 -10.37
CA HIS A 246 22.88 7.35 -11.32
C HIS A 246 22.72 6.50 -12.59
N GLY A 247 21.57 5.86 -12.78
CA GLY A 247 21.24 5.10 -14.00
C GLY A 247 21.94 3.75 -14.11
N LEU A 248 22.61 3.27 -13.06
CA LEU A 248 23.35 2.01 -13.08
C LEU A 248 22.45 0.78 -12.91
N ILE A 249 21.29 0.95 -12.27
CA ILE A 249 20.28 -0.10 -12.07
C ILE A 249 18.87 0.48 -12.19
N ASP A 250 17.92 -0.33 -12.66
CA ASP A 250 16.51 0.07 -12.71
C ASP A 250 15.76 -0.38 -11.45
N ALA A 251 15.51 0.57 -10.55
CA ALA A 251 14.73 0.38 -9.34
C ALA A 251 13.22 0.66 -9.53
N THR A 252 12.77 0.88 -10.76
CA THR A 252 11.38 1.28 -11.04
C THR A 252 10.43 0.12 -10.80
N PHE A 253 9.44 0.34 -9.94
CA PHE A 253 8.45 -0.68 -9.61
C PHE A 253 7.55 -0.99 -10.81
N PRO A 254 7.18 -2.26 -11.06
CA PRO A 254 6.27 -2.65 -12.14
C PRO A 254 4.97 -1.83 -12.23
N VAL A 255 4.37 -1.45 -11.09
CA VAL A 255 3.18 -0.57 -11.09
C VAL A 255 3.46 0.80 -11.68
N ALA A 256 4.65 1.38 -11.43
CA ALA A 256 5.04 2.66 -12.00
C ALA A 256 5.28 2.53 -13.51
N LYS A 257 5.91 1.42 -13.96
CA LYS A 257 6.10 1.14 -15.39
C LYS A 257 4.76 0.95 -16.10
N PHE A 258 3.88 0.14 -15.53
CA PHE A 258 2.54 -0.12 -16.06
C PHE A 258 1.74 1.18 -16.20
N ALA A 259 1.67 1.99 -15.14
CA ALA A 259 0.96 3.27 -15.17
C ALA A 259 1.52 4.23 -16.23
N ARG A 260 2.85 4.27 -16.39
CA ARG A 260 3.49 5.10 -17.41
C ARG A 260 3.18 4.62 -18.83
N ALA A 261 3.24 3.31 -19.08
CA ALA A 261 2.89 2.72 -20.37
C ALA A 261 1.45 3.03 -20.78
N ARG A 262 0.48 2.84 -19.88
CA ARG A 262 -0.93 3.16 -20.14
C ARG A 262 -1.17 4.66 -20.39
N LEU A 263 -0.45 5.52 -19.68
CA LEU A 263 -0.51 6.96 -19.91
C LEU A 263 0.06 7.35 -21.28
N GLU A 264 1.19 6.76 -21.68
CA GLU A 264 1.82 6.98 -22.99
C GLU A 264 0.88 6.53 -24.14
N GLU A 265 0.25 5.35 -24.02
CA GLU A 265 -0.75 4.86 -24.97
C GLU A 265 -1.93 5.82 -25.12
N ARG A 266 -2.46 6.31 -23.98
CA ARG A 266 -3.57 7.28 -23.99
C ARG A 266 -3.17 8.59 -24.68
N ILE A 267 -2.00 9.13 -24.35
CA ILE A 267 -1.51 10.36 -24.99
C ILE A 267 -1.33 10.17 -26.49
N ALA A 268 -0.73 9.05 -26.92
CA ALA A 268 -0.57 8.72 -28.34
C ALA A 268 -1.94 8.64 -29.05
N SER A 269 -2.94 7.97 -28.45
CA SER A 269 -4.30 7.88 -29.01
C SER A 269 -4.94 9.27 -29.22
N SER A 270 -4.77 10.18 -28.27
CA SER A 270 -5.31 11.55 -28.36
C SER A 270 -4.66 12.38 -29.47
N SER A 271 -3.35 12.23 -29.68
CA SER A 271 -2.60 12.93 -30.74
C SER A 271 -2.90 12.44 -32.16
N SER A 272 -3.34 11.18 -32.31
CA SER A 272 -3.65 10.57 -33.61
C SER A 272 -5.03 10.95 -34.17
N THR A 273 -5.89 11.57 -33.36
CA THR A 273 -7.23 12.00 -33.78
C THR A 273 -7.14 13.41 -34.38
N THR A 274 -7.28 13.53 -35.70
CA THR A 274 -7.44 14.81 -36.43
C THR A 274 -8.54 15.66 -35.76
N PRO A 275 -8.45 17.00 -35.70
CA PRO A 275 -9.39 17.80 -34.94
C PRO A 275 -10.79 17.62 -35.51
N LYS A 276 -11.63 16.84 -34.81
CA LYS A 276 -13.07 16.84 -35.05
C LYS A 276 -13.58 18.21 -34.64
N THR A 277 -14.37 18.81 -35.52
CA THR A 277 -15.13 20.05 -35.33
C THR A 277 -15.62 20.16 -33.89
N PRO A 278 -15.46 21.31 -33.22
CA PRO A 278 -15.68 21.42 -31.78
C PRO A 278 -17.06 20.89 -31.41
N SER A 279 -17.09 19.76 -30.71
CA SER A 279 -18.33 19.25 -30.12
C SER A 279 -18.71 20.21 -29.01
N THR A 280 -19.96 20.66 -29.00
CA THR A 280 -20.56 21.57 -28.00
C THR A 280 -20.75 20.94 -26.62
N GLY A 281 -19.93 19.95 -26.26
CA GLY A 281 -19.89 19.33 -24.94
C GLY A 281 -18.89 20.04 -24.00
N PRO A 282 -19.08 19.91 -22.68
CA PRO A 282 -18.13 20.46 -21.72
C PRO A 282 -16.74 19.81 -21.86
N PRO A 283 -15.66 20.54 -21.55
CA PRO A 283 -14.28 20.09 -21.76
C PRO A 283 -13.92 18.84 -20.95
N ASP A 284 -13.01 18.03 -21.50
CA ASP A 284 -12.46 16.84 -20.86
C ASP A 284 -11.64 17.22 -19.62
N LEU A 285 -11.72 16.41 -18.58
CA LEU A 285 -11.29 16.70 -17.20
C LEU A 285 -9.77 16.92 -17.02
N LEU A 286 -8.98 16.81 -18.10
CA LEU A 286 -7.54 16.96 -18.11
C LEU A 286 -7.03 17.97 -19.15
N SER A 287 -7.92 18.74 -19.80
CA SER A 287 -7.58 19.88 -20.66
C SER A 287 -7.87 21.22 -20.00
#